data_AF-A0A6A5BU15-F1
#
_entry.id   AF-A0A6A5BU15-F1
#
_cell.length_a   1.000
_cell.length_b   1.000
_cell.length_c   1.000
_cell.angle_alpha   90.00
_cell.angle_beta   90.00
_cell.angle_gamma   90.00
#
_symmetry.space_group_name_H-M   'P 1'
#
loop_
_entity.id
_entity.type
_entity.pdbx_description
1 polymer ?
#
loop_
_entity_poly.entity_id
_entity_poly.type
_entity_poly.pdbx_seq_one_letter_code
_entity_poly.pdbx_strand_id
1 'polypeptide(L)'
;MPPFKGRLITFHEDPQLINITSTTLHDKVQEIMRMPWGMSTNFYKVFEMILNEAKKNKLTQEEMPTTIYVISDMQFDSAAGSSMANFDYMKNLYKQSGYDIPRIVFWNVNGSSRDFVSNDAHEQGVAMIGGFSPSIMKAVLEGEDFSPLGIMKKAIDDKRYEKIRLASSPQQE
;
A
#
# COMPACT_ATOMS: atom_id res chain seq x y z
N MET A 1 24.33 -3.31 2.91
CA MET A 1 22.99 -3.93 2.73
C MET A 1 22.09 -2.92 2.05
N PRO A 2 21.12 -3.34 1.20
CA PRO A 2 20.14 -2.41 0.67
C PRO A 2 19.46 -1.69 1.85
N PRO A 3 19.34 -0.35 1.81
CA PRO A 3 19.04 0.49 2.98
C PRO A 3 17.67 0.20 3.60
N PHE A 4 16.73 -0.40 2.87
CA PHE A 4 15.39 -0.76 3.34
C PHE A 4 15.22 -2.26 3.61
N LYS A 5 16.21 -3.10 3.28
CA LYS A 5 16.08 -4.55 3.44
C LYS A 5 15.98 -4.92 4.92
N GLY A 6 14.89 -5.60 5.28
CA GLY A 6 14.65 -6.05 6.65
C GLY A 6 14.20 -4.93 7.59
N ARG A 7 13.75 -3.79 7.06
CA ARG A 7 13.24 -2.67 7.86
C ARG A 7 11.74 -2.50 7.66
N LEU A 8 11.05 -2.08 8.72
CA LEU A 8 9.62 -1.80 8.73
C LEU A 8 9.39 -0.40 9.30
N ILE A 9 8.32 0.24 8.86
CA ILE A 9 7.89 1.55 9.37
C ILE A 9 6.73 1.31 10.33
N THR A 10 6.80 1.89 11.52
CA THR A 10 5.71 1.78 12.51
C THR A 10 4.47 2.53 12.05
N PHE A 11 3.31 1.96 12.36
CA PHE A 11 2.03 2.63 12.12
C PHE A 11 1.74 3.58 13.30
N HIS A 12 2.30 4.79 13.24
CA HIS A 12 2.23 5.80 14.31
C HIS A 12 2.22 7.23 13.72
N GLU A 13 1.65 8.21 14.43
CA GLU A 13 1.74 9.65 14.09
C GLU A 13 3.19 10.20 14.01
N ASP A 14 4.11 9.50 14.66
CA ASP A 14 5.54 9.73 14.60
C ASP A 14 6.19 8.43 14.17
N PRO A 15 6.13 8.10 12.87
CA PRO A 15 6.57 6.81 12.38
C PRO A 15 8.08 6.64 12.62
N GLN A 16 8.52 5.41 12.79
CA GLN A 16 9.91 5.04 12.98
C GLN A 16 10.29 3.90 12.05
N LEU A 17 11.47 3.99 11.44
CA LEU A 17 12.02 2.94 10.59
C LEU A 17 12.86 1.96 11.44
N ILE A 18 12.23 0.84 11.81
CA ILE A 18 12.76 -0.20 12.69
C ILE A 18 13.45 -1.28 11.86
N ASN A 19 14.60 -1.76 12.31
CA ASN A 19 15.32 -2.85 11.67
C ASN A 19 14.96 -4.18 12.34
N ILE A 20 14.40 -5.11 11.57
CA ILE A 20 14.05 -6.45 12.05
C ILE A 20 15.29 -7.32 11.96
N THR A 21 15.81 -7.72 13.12
CA THR A 21 17.08 -8.45 13.24
C THR A 21 16.90 -9.95 13.44
N SER A 22 15.69 -10.37 13.82
CA SER A 22 15.35 -11.77 14.03
C SER A 22 15.46 -12.61 12.76
N THR A 23 15.79 -13.90 12.91
CA THR A 23 16.00 -14.82 11.79
C THR A 23 14.77 -15.69 11.52
N THR A 24 14.19 -16.29 12.55
CA THR A 24 13.03 -17.18 12.42
C THR A 24 11.74 -16.39 12.21
N LEU A 25 10.74 -17.01 11.58
CA LEU A 25 9.43 -16.39 11.40
C LEU A 25 8.78 -16.06 12.76
N HIS A 26 8.88 -16.98 13.73
CA HIS A 26 8.31 -16.78 15.06
C HIS A 26 8.90 -15.54 15.74
N ASP A 27 10.22 -15.43 15.74
CA ASP A 27 10.91 -14.30 16.40
C ASP A 27 10.63 -12.98 15.69
N LYS A 28 10.57 -12.98 14.36
CA LYS A 28 10.15 -11.79 13.59
C LYS A 28 8.75 -11.35 13.95
N VAL A 29 7.80 -12.27 14.06
CA VAL A 29 6.43 -11.94 14.49
C VAL A 29 6.44 -11.35 15.90
N GLN A 30 7.19 -11.93 16.83
CA GLN A 30 7.31 -11.40 18.20
C GLN A 30 7.96 -10.01 18.23
N GLU A 31 8.97 -9.76 17.41
CA GLU A 31 9.64 -8.46 17.27
C GLU A 31 8.66 -7.42 16.72
N ILE A 32 7.92 -7.76 15.66
CA ILE A 32 6.92 -6.87 15.04
C ILE A 32 5.78 -6.56 16.02
N MET A 33 5.29 -7.56 16.77
CA MET A 33 4.22 -7.38 17.77
C MET A 33 4.60 -6.45 18.92
N ARG A 34 5.90 -6.22 19.14
CA ARG A 34 6.42 -5.31 20.18
C ARG A 34 6.74 -3.91 19.66
N MET A 35 6.63 -3.69 18.34
CA MET A 35 6.84 -2.38 17.76
C MET A 35 5.80 -1.38 18.29
N PRO A 36 6.18 -0.11 18.49
CA PRO A 36 5.24 0.90 18.94
C PRO A 36 4.14 1.09 17.88
N TRP A 37 2.90 1.17 18.34
CA TRP A 37 1.71 1.38 17.52
C TRP A 37 0.92 2.58 18.07
N GLY A 38 0.62 3.54 17.19
CA GLY A 38 0.04 4.83 17.57
C GLY A 38 -1.42 5.02 17.18
N MET A 39 -2.14 3.95 16.80
CA MET A 39 -3.53 3.96 16.31
C MET A 39 -3.80 4.74 15.01
N SER A 40 -2.86 5.56 14.53
CA SER A 40 -2.93 6.30 13.27
C SER A 40 -1.53 6.40 12.65
N THR A 41 -1.41 6.90 11.41
CA THR A 41 -0.11 7.12 10.75
C THR A 41 -0.08 8.43 9.99
N ASN A 42 1.05 9.11 10.07
CA ASN A 42 1.33 10.30 9.28
C ASN A 42 2.12 9.94 8.01
N PHE A 43 1.42 9.78 6.88
CA PHE A 43 2.05 9.41 5.60
C PHE A 43 3.07 10.43 5.10
N TYR A 44 2.87 11.73 5.36
CA TYR A 44 3.86 12.75 5.00
C TYR A 44 5.24 12.43 5.63
N LYS A 45 5.25 12.15 6.93
CA LYS A 45 6.48 11.76 7.65
C LYS A 45 7.08 10.46 7.13
N VAL A 46 6.24 9.49 6.74
CA VAL A 46 6.70 8.23 6.13
C VAL A 46 7.47 8.51 4.83
N PHE A 47 6.89 9.30 3.94
CA PHE A 47 7.50 9.66 2.65
C PHE A 47 8.77 10.49 2.81
N GLU A 48 8.78 11.49 3.71
CA GLU A 48 9.98 12.25 4.06
C GLU A 48 11.08 11.36 4.64
N MET A 49 10.74 10.44 5.53
CA MET A 49 11.72 9.54 6.15
C MET A 49 12.42 8.66 5.11
N ILE A 50 11.68 8.14 4.13
CA ILE A 50 12.25 7.37 3.02
C ILE A 50 13.19 8.26 2.18
N LEU A 51 12.77 9.48 1.82
CA LEU A 51 13.62 10.42 1.07
C LEU A 51 14.87 10.82 1.85
N ASN A 52 14.75 11.04 3.15
CA ASN A 52 15.87 11.42 4.02
C ASN A 52 16.87 10.28 4.12
N GLU A 53 16.39 9.05 4.28
CA GLU A 53 17.24 7.86 4.24
C GLU A 53 17.95 7.73 2.88
N ALA A 54 17.24 8.04 1.78
CA ALA A 54 17.80 8.03 0.44
C ALA A 54 18.91 9.07 0.25
N LYS A 55 18.66 10.32 0.64
CA LYS A 55 19.64 11.42 0.55
C LYS A 55 20.85 11.15 1.43
N LYS A 56 20.64 10.68 2.67
CA LYS A 56 21.71 10.36 3.63
C LYS A 56 22.65 9.28 3.09
N ASN A 57 22.09 8.25 2.45
CA ASN A 57 22.87 7.13 1.92
C ASN A 57 23.25 7.30 0.43
N LYS A 58 22.87 8.42 -0.20
CA LYS A 58 23.13 8.73 -1.63
C LYS A 58 22.64 7.63 -2.58
N LEU A 59 21.40 7.20 -2.37
CA LEU A 59 20.82 6.11 -3.14
C LEU A 59 20.58 6.51 -4.59
N THR A 60 20.66 5.52 -5.47
CA THR A 60 20.15 5.60 -6.82
C THR A 60 18.64 5.33 -6.86
N GLN A 61 17.98 5.67 -7.97
CA GLN A 61 16.55 5.35 -8.16
C GLN A 61 16.26 3.85 -8.03
N GLU A 62 17.19 2.99 -8.46
CA GLU A 62 17.03 1.53 -8.41
C GLU A 62 17.08 0.97 -6.98
N GLU A 63 17.66 1.72 -6.04
CA GLU A 63 17.74 1.35 -4.62
C GLU A 63 16.55 1.87 -3.80
N MET A 64 15.71 2.72 -4.40
CA MET A 64 14.50 3.21 -3.76
C MET A 64 13.42 2.13 -3.68
N PRO A 65 12.58 2.14 -2.63
CA PRO A 65 11.38 1.33 -2.62
C PRO A 65 10.50 1.71 -3.81
N THR A 66 10.02 0.72 -4.55
CA THR A 66 9.09 0.93 -5.67
C THR A 66 7.62 0.86 -5.22
N THR A 67 7.36 0.25 -4.06
CA THR A 67 6.02 0.07 -3.50
C THR A 67 6.07 0.07 -1.97
N ILE A 68 5.12 0.79 -1.36
CA ILE A 68 4.86 0.79 0.07
C ILE A 68 3.58 0.01 0.33
N TYR A 69 3.65 -1.01 1.18
CA TYR A 69 2.49 -1.76 1.65
C TYR A 69 2.06 -1.24 3.02
N VAL A 70 0.82 -0.76 3.09
CA VAL A 70 0.19 -0.25 4.30
C VAL A 70 -0.81 -1.30 4.77
N ILE A 71 -0.39 -2.11 5.74
CA ILE A 71 -1.22 -3.20 6.29
C ILE A 71 -1.94 -2.65 7.53
N SER A 72 -3.26 -2.55 7.46
CA SER A 72 -4.10 -1.98 8.51
C SER A 72 -5.51 -2.57 8.50
N ASP A 73 -6.30 -2.33 9.55
CA ASP A 73 -7.73 -2.61 9.60
C ASP A 73 -8.59 -1.57 8.83
N MET A 74 -7.91 -0.67 8.12
CA MET A 74 -8.45 0.44 7.36
C MET A 74 -9.32 1.43 8.13
N GLN A 75 -9.26 1.51 9.46
CA GLN A 75 -9.88 2.60 10.22
C GLN A 75 -9.12 3.92 10.03
N PHE A 76 -9.08 4.40 8.79
CA PHE A 76 -8.32 5.57 8.40
C PHE A 76 -9.07 6.88 8.64
N ASP A 77 -10.32 6.87 9.09
CA ASP A 77 -11.17 8.06 9.24
C ASP A 77 -10.54 9.23 10.03
N SER A 78 -9.60 8.95 10.94
CA SER A 78 -8.81 9.99 11.65
C SER A 78 -7.44 10.29 10.99
N ALA A 79 -6.85 9.31 10.31
CA ALA A 79 -5.53 9.44 9.65
C ALA A 79 -5.61 9.99 8.21
N ALA A 80 -6.77 9.90 7.57
CA ALA A 80 -7.01 10.19 6.15
C ALA A 80 -7.51 11.62 5.87
N GLY A 81 -7.71 12.46 6.89
CA GLY A 81 -8.22 13.83 6.75
C GLY A 81 -7.44 14.76 5.80
N SER A 82 -6.31 14.30 5.25
CA SER A 82 -5.57 14.99 4.17
C SER A 82 -4.78 14.05 3.24
N SER A 83 -5.06 12.73 3.19
CA SER A 83 -4.20 11.75 2.48
C SER A 83 -3.98 12.04 0.99
N MET A 84 -5.01 12.52 0.27
CA MET A 84 -4.89 12.92 -1.15
C MET A 84 -4.13 14.23 -1.35
N ALA A 85 -4.42 15.26 -0.55
CA ALA A 85 -3.67 16.51 -0.59
C ALA A 85 -2.19 16.28 -0.27
N ASN A 86 -1.90 15.31 0.58
CA ASN A 86 -0.55 14.87 0.88
C ASN A 86 0.09 14.13 -0.32
N PHE A 87 -0.66 13.36 -1.11
CA PHE A 87 -0.06 12.52 -2.16
C PHE A 87 0.52 13.33 -3.32
N ASP A 88 -0.20 14.33 -3.84
CA ASP A 88 0.33 15.20 -4.92
C ASP A 88 1.51 16.05 -4.46
N TYR A 89 1.46 16.53 -3.21
CA TYR A 89 2.60 17.21 -2.61
C TYR A 89 3.81 16.27 -2.51
N MET A 90 3.61 15.00 -2.12
CA MET A 90 4.66 13.98 -2.11
C MET A 90 5.20 13.64 -3.49
N LYS A 91 4.35 13.55 -4.51
CA LYS A 91 4.80 13.37 -5.91
C LYS A 91 5.78 14.49 -6.30
N ASN A 92 5.42 15.74 -5.97
CA ASN A 92 6.27 16.89 -6.27
C ASN A 92 7.58 16.88 -5.46
N LEU A 93 7.53 16.53 -4.16
CA LEU A 93 8.72 16.46 -3.30
C LEU A 93 9.72 15.38 -3.76
N TYR A 94 9.22 14.21 -4.16
CA TYR A 94 10.04 13.13 -4.72
C TYR A 94 10.69 13.57 -6.03
N LYS A 95 9.90 14.14 -6.95
CA LYS A 95 10.38 14.66 -8.24
C LYS A 95 11.47 15.71 -8.06
N GLN A 96 11.28 16.68 -7.16
CA GLN A 96 12.29 17.70 -6.83
C GLN A 96 13.56 17.11 -6.21
N SER A 97 13.42 15.99 -5.51
CA SER A 97 14.56 15.27 -4.92
C SER A 97 15.26 14.33 -5.91
N GLY A 98 14.79 14.24 -7.16
CA GLY A 98 15.36 13.40 -8.20
C GLY A 98 14.97 11.92 -8.11
N TYR A 99 13.87 11.61 -7.42
CA TYR A 99 13.36 10.24 -7.29
C TYR A 99 11.91 10.12 -7.76
N ASP A 100 11.54 8.92 -8.20
CA ASP A 100 10.14 8.55 -8.44
C ASP A 100 9.46 8.17 -7.13
N ILE A 101 8.21 8.60 -6.96
CA ILE A 101 7.41 8.22 -5.79
C ILE A 101 7.07 6.73 -5.86
N PRO A 102 7.14 5.97 -4.75
CA PRO A 102 6.66 4.61 -4.73
C PRO A 102 5.14 4.55 -4.90
N ARG A 103 4.68 3.44 -5.46
CA ARG A 103 3.27 3.05 -5.41
C ARG A 103 2.85 2.80 -3.96
N ILE A 104 1.57 3.01 -3.65
CA ILE A 104 1.00 2.69 -2.33
C ILE A 104 -0.02 1.57 -2.49
N VAL A 105 0.11 0.53 -1.68
CA VAL A 105 -0.89 -0.53 -1.54
C VAL A 105 -1.51 -0.43 -0.15
N PHE A 106 -2.76 -0.01 -0.07
CA PHE A 106 -3.54 -0.10 1.15
C PHE A 106 -4.14 -1.51 1.25
N TRP A 107 -3.73 -2.24 2.28
CA TRP A 107 -4.18 -3.60 2.54
C TRP A 107 -5.03 -3.68 3.81
N ASN A 108 -6.33 -3.84 3.61
CA ASN A 108 -7.29 -4.11 4.66
C ASN A 108 -7.21 -5.56 5.14
N VAL A 109 -6.73 -5.77 6.36
CA VAL A 109 -6.76 -7.10 7.00
C VAL A 109 -7.98 -7.31 7.89
N ASN A 110 -8.84 -6.30 8.04
CA ASN A 110 -10.10 -6.36 8.77
C ASN A 110 -11.31 -6.35 7.83
N GLY A 111 -11.98 -7.50 7.69
CA GLY A 111 -13.14 -7.64 6.81
C GLY A 111 -14.40 -6.86 7.23
N SER A 112 -14.42 -6.22 8.40
CA SER A 112 -15.56 -5.43 8.87
C SER A 112 -15.50 -3.95 8.49
N SER A 113 -14.32 -3.41 8.15
CA SER A 113 -14.18 -2.02 7.70
C SER A 113 -14.58 -1.88 6.22
N ARG A 114 -15.32 -0.81 5.92
CA ARG A 114 -15.72 -0.40 4.56
C ARG A 114 -15.09 0.93 4.17
N ASP A 115 -14.05 1.35 4.87
CA ASP A 115 -13.43 2.65 4.64
C ASP A 115 -12.57 2.58 3.38
N PHE A 116 -12.53 3.69 2.65
CA PHE A 116 -11.74 3.82 1.44
C PHE A 116 -10.79 5.01 1.55
N VAL A 117 -9.49 4.77 1.32
CA VAL A 117 -8.46 5.82 1.45
C VAL A 117 -8.40 6.72 0.22
N SER A 118 -8.76 6.18 -0.95
CA SER A 118 -8.87 6.94 -2.19
C SER A 118 -10.34 7.15 -2.55
N ASN A 119 -10.72 8.40 -2.76
CA ASN A 119 -12.04 8.76 -3.31
C ASN A 119 -12.08 8.70 -4.84
N ASP A 120 -10.95 8.44 -5.50
CA ASP A 120 -10.84 8.29 -6.95
C ASP A 120 -10.39 6.86 -7.27
N ALA A 121 -11.25 6.14 -7.99
CA ALA A 121 -11.00 4.78 -8.43
C ALA A 121 -9.94 4.68 -9.55
N HIS A 122 -9.58 5.80 -10.18
CA HIS A 122 -8.60 5.91 -11.26
C HIS A 122 -7.25 6.46 -10.81
N GLU A 123 -7.09 6.81 -9.52
CA GLU A 123 -5.84 7.36 -8.98
C GLU A 123 -4.67 6.41 -9.26
N GLN A 124 -3.72 6.86 -10.07
CA GLN A 124 -2.57 6.07 -10.49
C GLN A 124 -1.52 6.00 -9.38
N GLY A 125 -0.89 4.84 -9.24
CA GLY A 125 0.08 4.57 -8.20
C GLY A 125 -0.55 4.18 -6.86
N VAL A 126 -1.86 3.98 -6.79
CA VAL A 126 -2.59 3.52 -5.60
C VAL A 126 -3.31 2.21 -5.90
N ALA A 127 -3.18 1.25 -4.98
CA ALA A 127 -3.96 0.03 -4.98
C ALA A 127 -4.66 -0.13 -3.63
N MET A 128 -5.87 -0.69 -3.66
CA MET A 128 -6.65 -0.99 -2.47
C MET A 128 -7.06 -2.45 -2.52
N ILE A 129 -6.68 -3.19 -1.49
CA ILE A 129 -6.95 -4.61 -1.39
C ILE A 129 -7.47 -4.96 0.00
N GLY A 130 -8.27 -6.02 0.09
CA GLY A 130 -8.83 -6.48 1.35
C GLY A 130 -8.75 -7.99 1.50
N GLY A 131 -8.77 -8.46 2.74
CA GLY A 131 -8.79 -9.88 3.09
C GLY A 131 -7.41 -10.54 3.01
N PHE A 132 -7.40 -11.87 2.93
CA PHE A 132 -6.17 -12.67 2.96
C PHE A 132 -6.22 -13.74 1.86
N SER A 133 -6.01 -13.33 0.60
CA SER A 133 -6.02 -14.23 -0.56
C SER A 133 -4.75 -14.10 -1.40
N PRO A 134 -4.09 -15.22 -1.77
CA PRO A 134 -2.98 -15.21 -2.73
C PRO A 134 -3.32 -14.59 -4.09
N SER A 135 -4.58 -14.71 -4.54
CA SER A 135 -5.01 -14.14 -5.83
C SER A 135 -4.97 -12.61 -5.83
N ILE A 136 -5.26 -12.00 -4.69
CA ILE A 136 -5.27 -10.53 -4.53
C ILE A 136 -3.83 -10.02 -4.52
N MET A 137 -2.93 -10.71 -3.81
CA MET A 137 -1.50 -10.38 -3.82
C MET A 137 -0.92 -10.48 -5.24
N LYS A 138 -1.30 -11.51 -6.00
CA LYS A 138 -0.91 -11.67 -7.40
C LYS A 138 -1.38 -10.51 -8.26
N ALA A 139 -2.64 -10.07 -8.11
CA ALA A 139 -3.19 -8.95 -8.87
C ALA A 139 -2.42 -7.64 -8.62
N VAL A 140 -1.99 -7.38 -7.39
CA VAL A 140 -1.16 -6.21 -7.05
C VAL A 140 0.24 -6.31 -7.65
N LEU A 141 0.87 -7.48 -7.61
CA LEU A 141 2.22 -7.67 -8.14
C LEU A 141 2.26 -7.62 -9.68
N GLU A 142 1.22 -8.11 -10.36
CA GLU A 142 1.14 -8.18 -11.82
C GLU A 142 0.32 -7.04 -12.46
N GLY A 143 -0.16 -6.09 -11.65
CA GLY A 143 -1.01 -5.00 -12.11
C GLY A 143 -0.25 -4.01 -12.99
N GLU A 144 -0.60 -3.95 -14.27
CA GLU A 144 -0.08 -2.96 -15.22
C GLU A 144 -0.74 -1.59 -15.02
N ASP A 145 -2.08 -1.56 -14.98
CA ASP A 145 -2.87 -0.40 -14.53
C ASP A 145 -2.94 -0.40 -12.99
N PHE A 146 -2.07 0.39 -12.38
CA PHE A 146 -1.93 0.46 -10.94
C PHE A 146 -2.84 1.55 -10.35
N SER A 147 -4.15 1.34 -10.52
CA SER A 147 -5.23 2.12 -9.90
C SER A 147 -6.15 1.20 -9.09
N PRO A 148 -6.97 1.73 -8.16
CA PRO A 148 -7.93 0.91 -7.44
C PRO A 148 -8.84 0.09 -8.38
N LEU A 149 -9.33 0.71 -9.46
CA LEU A 149 -10.15 0.04 -10.46
C LEU A 149 -9.36 -0.98 -11.28
N GLY A 150 -8.15 -0.62 -11.73
CA GLY A 150 -7.31 -1.49 -12.55
C GLY A 150 -6.94 -2.78 -11.82
N ILE A 151 -6.53 -2.67 -10.55
CA ILE A 151 -6.21 -3.82 -9.70
C ILE A 151 -7.44 -4.68 -9.42
N MET A 152 -8.59 -4.06 -9.13
CA MET A 152 -9.85 -4.80 -8.95
C MET A 152 -10.22 -5.58 -10.22
N LYS A 153 -10.19 -4.93 -11.39
CA LYS A 153 -10.45 -5.57 -12.69
C LYS A 153 -9.51 -6.73 -12.94
N LYS A 154 -8.21 -6.55 -12.72
CA LYS A 154 -7.21 -7.63 -12.84
C LYS A 154 -7.56 -8.85 -11.99
N ALA A 155 -8.15 -8.65 -10.81
CA ALA A 155 -8.56 -9.74 -9.92
C ALA A 155 -9.87 -10.43 -10.35
N ILE A 156 -10.82 -9.70 -10.96
CA ILE A 156 -12.17 -10.23 -11.30
C ILE A 156 -12.33 -10.61 -12.78
N ASP A 157 -11.51 -10.08 -13.69
CA ASP A 157 -11.49 -10.43 -15.11
C ASP A 157 -10.64 -11.69 -15.39
N ASP A 158 -10.41 -12.51 -14.35
CA ASP A 158 -9.77 -13.81 -14.48
C ASP A 158 -10.72 -14.80 -15.20
N LYS A 159 -10.15 -15.64 -16.08
CA LYS A 159 -10.90 -16.64 -16.86
C LYS A 159 -11.82 -17.53 -16.02
N ARG A 160 -11.49 -17.74 -14.74
CA ARG A 160 -12.33 -18.48 -13.78
C ARG A 160 -13.75 -17.92 -13.66
N TYR A 161 -13.95 -16.63 -13.92
CA TYR A 161 -15.22 -15.94 -13.78
C TYR A 161 -16.01 -15.80 -15.10
N GLU A 162 -15.48 -16.26 -16.25
CA GLU A 162 -16.15 -16.21 -17.55
C GLU A 162 -17.54 -16.90 -17.55
N LYS A 163 -17.75 -17.86 -16.65
CA LYS A 163 -19.03 -18.57 -16.50
C LYS A 163 -20.11 -17.72 -15.82
N ILE A 164 -19.75 -16.64 -15.14
CA ILE A 164 -20.68 -15.71 -14.50
C ILE A 164 -21.15 -14.73 -15.56
N ARG A 165 -22.41 -14.87 -15.99
CA ARG A 165 -23.05 -14.01 -16.99
C ARG A 165 -24.44 -13.63 -16.52
N LEU A 166 -24.93 -12.49 -17.00
CA LEU A 166 -26.32 -12.10 -16.78
C LEU A 166 -27.24 -13.22 -17.29
N ALA A 167 -28.26 -13.55 -16.51
CA ALA A 167 -29.31 -14.45 -16.96
C ALA A 167 -29.98 -13.84 -18.21
N SER A 168 -30.21 -14.67 -19.23
CA SER A 168 -30.96 -14.24 -20.41
C SER A 168 -32.32 -13.74 -19.97
N SER A 169 -32.69 -12.52 -20.39
CA SER A 169 -34.04 -12.01 -20.17
C SER A 169 -35.06 -13.02 -20.72
N PRO A 170 -36.20 -13.26 -20.04
CA PRO A 170 -37.26 -14.08 -20.58
C PRO A 170 -37.63 -13.53 -21.97
N GLN A 171 -37.68 -14.39 -22.97
CA GLN A 171 -38.22 -14.02 -24.27
C GLN A 171 -39.67 -13.57 -24.03
N GLN A 172 -39.98 -12.33 -24.40
CA GLN A 172 -41.36 -11.86 -24.43
C GLN A 172 -42.07 -12.66 -25.53
N GLU A 173 -43.03 -13.51 -25.13
CA GLU A 173 -44.00 -14.15 -26.04
C GLU A 173 -44.95 -13.12 -26.64
#